data_AF-A0A1V8SQT7-F1
#
_entry.id   AF-A0A1V8SQT7-F1
#
_cell.length_a   1.000
_cell.length_b   1.000
_cell.length_c   1.000
_cell.angle_alpha   90.00
_cell.angle_beta   90.00
_cell.angle_gamma   90.00
#
_symmetry.space_group_name_H-M   'P 1'
#
loop_
_entity.id
_entity.type
_entity.pdbx_description
1 polymer ?
#
loop_
_entity_poly.entity_id
_entity_poly.type
_entity_poly.pdbx_seq_one_letter_code
_entity_poly.pdbx_strand_id
1 'polypeptide(L)'
;MSIPKFSELPLDKKGPHHNAWGLYGSKDELGTLNRLTKDIVASAASLIKAGDRVSLNWPLDAQGDLPFFGRQEFHKEIIHKAPRVVNDDVWTFNTQSSSQWDGFRHFGYQKEAVFYNGVTIDDIHGTNGKPKTTQNGVHAWSEQGIVGRGILLDYHSWRLANNKSHDAFKTSSISVSDLRAVAKAQGTEIKFGDILFVRSGYMAAYNALSRDEISALRDRHPKPQFAGVEQSEEMLEFMWSNFSACAGDHPSWEAWPTQQEWSCHEVMLGGWGMPIGELFDLEKLGEVCKKEGRWEFFLTSESHLRKRDSDAYSTLFADYLDLQKQLELSSLSETEAKGRWKSFMGKWNRGELSEGWYDPKTKERADAHAAEERSESRVNARPHTTDDRQTARISKTDAQEEESDDGEDDDAGFGPSLPAGSRPGPQAPTTQELQLRRELETGDREHQNTMRKLERKEERSNAQSRLDELAPRAAAGTRDRQIENRREQAFSNKTFAESKDAGVAEVPESDLLGASGVEEYKAEVQKNQRKQSEREIRKEEVLRARAVEREEKVAEFRRKEDKTMEMLRGLARERFGTGV
;
A
#
# COMPACT_ATOMS: atom_id res chain seq x y z
N MET A 1 -26.14 -17.09 3.57
CA MET A 1 -26.72 -18.06 2.62
C MET A 1 -26.24 -19.46 3.01
N SER A 2 -26.84 -20.54 2.48
CA SER A 2 -26.22 -21.86 2.57
C SER A 2 -25.06 -21.94 1.59
N ILE A 3 -23.94 -22.51 2.00
CA ILE A 3 -22.84 -22.86 1.08
C ILE A 3 -23.20 -24.21 0.44
N PRO A 4 -23.11 -24.36 -0.90
CA PRO A 4 -23.36 -25.62 -1.57
C PRO A 4 -22.24 -26.64 -1.31
N LYS A 5 -22.54 -27.92 -1.47
CA LYS A 5 -21.55 -29.00 -1.36
C LYS A 5 -20.62 -29.00 -2.58
N PHE A 6 -19.41 -29.56 -2.43
CA PHE A 6 -18.49 -29.71 -3.55
C PHE A 6 -19.13 -30.49 -4.72
N SER A 7 -19.89 -31.54 -4.42
CA SER A 7 -20.64 -32.37 -5.37
C SER A 7 -21.77 -31.65 -6.14
N GLU A 8 -22.10 -30.40 -5.79
CA GLU A 8 -23.14 -29.59 -6.46
C GLU A 8 -22.53 -28.65 -7.52
N LEU A 9 -21.21 -28.41 -7.45
CA LEU A 9 -20.42 -27.63 -8.39
C LEU A 9 -20.25 -28.39 -9.74
N PRO A 10 -20.08 -27.71 -10.89
CA PRO A 10 -20.09 -26.26 -11.07
C PRO A 10 -21.48 -25.63 -10.86
N LEU A 11 -21.58 -24.39 -10.35
CA LEU A 11 -22.86 -23.71 -10.21
C LEU A 11 -23.36 -23.18 -11.56
N ASP A 12 -22.53 -22.43 -12.29
CA ASP A 12 -22.83 -22.13 -13.69
C ASP A 12 -22.45 -23.33 -14.56
N LYS A 13 -23.46 -24.03 -15.07
CA LYS A 13 -23.29 -25.19 -15.97
C LYS A 13 -22.79 -24.80 -17.38
N LYS A 14 -22.62 -23.50 -17.69
CA LYS A 14 -21.92 -22.99 -18.88
C LYS A 14 -20.46 -22.61 -18.59
N GLY A 15 -20.09 -22.46 -17.32
CA GLY A 15 -18.73 -22.15 -16.89
C GLY A 15 -17.85 -23.41 -16.81
N PRO A 16 -16.56 -23.22 -16.46
CA PRO A 16 -15.58 -24.31 -16.34
C PRO A 16 -15.86 -25.23 -15.15
N HIS A 17 -15.17 -26.37 -15.13
CA HIS A 17 -15.37 -27.43 -14.13
C HIS A 17 -15.18 -26.96 -12.67
N HIS A 18 -16.04 -27.45 -11.77
CA HIS A 18 -16.13 -27.08 -10.35
C HIS A 18 -16.31 -25.57 -10.00
N ASN A 19 -16.68 -24.69 -10.94
CA ASN A 19 -16.88 -23.27 -10.61
C ASN A 19 -17.98 -23.03 -9.54
N ALA A 20 -17.83 -22.00 -8.72
CA ALA A 20 -18.87 -21.50 -7.81
C ALA A 20 -19.37 -20.11 -8.22
N TRP A 21 -19.39 -19.83 -9.53
CA TRP A 21 -19.68 -18.49 -10.05
C TRP A 21 -21.10 -18.04 -9.71
N GLY A 22 -21.24 -16.77 -9.37
CA GLY A 22 -22.50 -16.16 -8.94
C GLY A 22 -22.98 -16.53 -7.52
N LEU A 23 -22.28 -17.39 -6.76
CA LEU A 23 -22.67 -17.78 -5.39
C LEU A 23 -22.90 -16.58 -4.45
N TYR A 24 -22.02 -15.58 -4.54
CA TYR A 24 -22.11 -14.33 -3.79
C TYR A 24 -22.62 -13.15 -4.66
N GLY A 25 -23.22 -13.46 -5.81
CA GLY A 25 -23.64 -12.51 -6.84
C GLY A 25 -22.66 -12.39 -8.01
N SER A 26 -23.14 -11.92 -9.16
CA SER A 26 -22.38 -11.82 -10.42
C SER A 26 -21.35 -10.67 -10.48
N LYS A 27 -21.20 -9.92 -9.39
CA LYS A 27 -20.19 -8.86 -9.22
C LYS A 27 -19.29 -9.10 -8.02
N ASP A 28 -19.25 -10.33 -7.51
CA ASP A 28 -18.34 -10.66 -6.41
C ASP A 28 -16.88 -10.69 -6.88
N GLU A 29 -16.01 -10.14 -6.03
CA GLU A 29 -14.56 -10.10 -6.19
C GLU A 29 -13.83 -10.63 -4.93
N LEU A 30 -14.57 -11.10 -3.91
CA LEU A 30 -14.03 -11.63 -2.66
C LEU A 30 -14.00 -13.17 -2.63
N GLY A 31 -14.87 -13.84 -3.38
CA GLY A 31 -14.90 -15.31 -3.49
C GLY A 31 -15.10 -15.97 -2.13
N THR A 32 -14.28 -16.93 -1.75
CA THR A 32 -14.34 -17.59 -0.43
C THR A 32 -13.91 -16.70 0.73
N LEU A 33 -13.39 -15.48 0.51
CA LEU A 33 -13.24 -14.51 1.60
C LEU A 33 -14.60 -14.02 2.16
N ASN A 34 -15.69 -14.13 1.40
CA ASN A 34 -17.06 -13.92 1.91
C ASN A 34 -17.44 -14.87 3.07
N ARG A 35 -16.65 -15.94 3.32
CA ARG A 35 -16.81 -16.86 4.46
C ARG A 35 -16.27 -16.29 5.77
N LEU A 36 -15.42 -15.26 5.73
CA LEU A 36 -14.90 -14.55 6.89
C LEU A 36 -15.95 -13.58 7.44
N THR A 37 -17.07 -14.13 7.94
CA THR A 37 -18.16 -13.32 8.50
C THR A 37 -17.70 -12.56 9.74
N LYS A 38 -18.40 -11.47 10.08
CA LYS A 38 -18.12 -10.65 11.28
C LYS A 38 -17.99 -11.51 12.55
N ASP A 39 -18.83 -12.53 12.70
CA ASP A 39 -18.82 -13.44 13.86
C ASP A 39 -17.60 -14.38 13.85
N ILE A 40 -17.22 -14.90 12.69
CA ILE A 40 -16.02 -15.75 12.53
C ILE A 40 -14.76 -14.94 12.84
N VAL A 41 -14.62 -13.73 12.27
CA VAL A 41 -13.47 -12.84 12.51
C VAL A 41 -13.42 -12.40 13.97
N ALA A 42 -14.54 -12.01 14.58
CA ALA A 42 -14.61 -11.65 15.99
C ALA A 42 -14.29 -12.83 16.93
N SER A 43 -14.72 -14.05 16.58
CA SER A 43 -14.38 -15.25 17.35
C SER A 43 -12.87 -15.53 17.34
N ALA A 44 -12.18 -15.27 16.23
CA ALA A 44 -10.76 -15.49 16.07
C ALA A 44 -9.92 -14.57 16.96
N ALA A 45 -10.38 -13.34 17.23
CA ALA A 45 -9.72 -12.42 18.15
C ALA A 45 -9.59 -12.99 19.58
N SER A 46 -10.47 -13.92 19.97
CA SER A 46 -10.37 -14.61 21.26
C SER A 46 -9.12 -15.49 21.41
N LEU A 47 -8.44 -15.83 20.31
CA LEU A 47 -7.20 -16.64 20.31
C LEU A 47 -5.96 -15.85 20.76
N ILE A 48 -6.05 -14.53 20.82
CA ILE A 48 -4.99 -13.63 21.30
C ILE A 48 -4.90 -13.78 22.83
N LYS A 49 -3.97 -14.61 23.30
CA LYS A 49 -3.74 -14.88 24.73
C LYS A 49 -2.39 -14.38 25.25
N ALA A 50 -1.29 -14.76 24.60
CA ALA A 50 0.06 -14.43 25.03
C ALA A 50 0.55 -13.05 24.59
N GLY A 51 -0.04 -12.47 23.53
CA GLY A 51 0.42 -11.23 22.91
C GLY A 51 1.66 -11.38 22.01
N ASP A 52 2.18 -12.60 21.85
CA ASP A 52 3.23 -12.93 20.90
C ASP A 52 2.86 -12.54 19.46
N ARG A 53 3.86 -12.07 18.70
CA ARG A 53 3.71 -11.65 17.31
C ARG A 53 4.78 -12.32 16.45
N VAL A 54 4.34 -13.06 15.44
CA VAL A 54 5.18 -13.75 14.46
C VAL A 54 4.94 -13.11 13.10
N SER A 55 6.00 -12.62 12.46
CA SER A 55 5.95 -12.28 11.04
C SER A 55 5.99 -13.57 10.23
N LEU A 56 5.09 -13.72 9.26
CA LEU A 56 5.12 -14.81 8.30
C LEU A 56 5.79 -14.41 6.98
N ASN A 57 6.26 -13.16 6.88
CA ASN A 57 6.93 -12.64 5.69
C ASN A 57 8.37 -13.14 5.62
N TRP A 58 8.67 -13.91 4.57
CA TRP A 58 10.01 -14.16 4.06
C TRP A 58 10.59 -12.85 3.47
N PRO A 59 11.91 -12.62 3.49
CA PRO A 59 12.50 -11.41 2.91
C PRO A 59 12.29 -11.31 1.39
N LEU A 60 12.23 -10.08 0.85
CA LEU A 60 12.11 -9.84 -0.60
C LEU A 60 13.40 -10.19 -1.36
N ASP A 61 14.54 -10.14 -0.68
CA ASP A 61 15.88 -10.48 -1.14
C ASP A 61 16.26 -11.95 -0.87
N ALA A 62 15.36 -12.77 -0.30
CA ALA A 62 15.68 -14.13 0.13
C ALA A 62 16.06 -15.09 -1.01
N GLN A 63 15.53 -14.89 -2.23
CA GLN A 63 15.94 -15.63 -3.43
C GLN A 63 17.15 -15.00 -4.15
N GLY A 64 17.54 -13.78 -3.79
CA GLY A 64 18.63 -13.04 -4.43
C GLY A 64 18.53 -12.96 -5.96
N ASP A 65 19.60 -13.40 -6.61
CA ASP A 65 19.81 -13.55 -8.06
C ASP A 65 19.40 -14.94 -8.59
N LEU A 66 18.83 -15.81 -7.74
CA LEU A 66 18.36 -17.15 -8.09
C LEU A 66 16.83 -17.33 -7.95
N PRO A 67 15.96 -16.38 -8.38
CA PRO A 67 14.52 -16.56 -8.31
C PRO A 67 14.04 -17.74 -9.17
N PHE A 68 13.21 -18.60 -8.59
CA PHE A 68 12.59 -19.70 -9.33
C PHE A 68 11.57 -19.20 -10.37
N PHE A 69 11.19 -20.10 -11.28
CA PHE A 69 10.30 -19.84 -12.43
C PHE A 69 10.74 -18.74 -13.41
N GLY A 70 11.96 -18.18 -13.27
CA GLY A 70 12.38 -17.01 -14.04
C GLY A 70 11.64 -15.73 -13.67
N ARG A 71 11.11 -15.65 -12.43
CA ARG A 71 10.54 -14.41 -11.86
C ARG A 71 11.65 -13.34 -11.78
N GLN A 72 11.29 -12.06 -11.82
CA GLN A 72 12.28 -10.97 -11.77
C GLN A 72 12.97 -10.92 -10.41
N GLU A 73 14.30 -10.70 -10.42
CA GLU A 73 15.11 -10.35 -9.24
C GLU A 73 14.57 -9.10 -8.52
N PHE A 74 14.77 -9.03 -7.21
CA PHE A 74 14.43 -7.85 -6.41
C PHE A 74 15.57 -6.83 -6.45
N HIS A 75 15.28 -5.65 -7.00
CA HIS A 75 16.19 -4.50 -6.96
C HIS A 75 15.72 -3.49 -5.91
N LYS A 76 16.65 -3.03 -5.07
CA LYS A 76 16.44 -1.98 -4.06
C LYS A 76 17.49 -0.89 -4.17
N GLU A 77 17.06 0.31 -4.56
CA GLU A 77 17.87 1.53 -4.51
C GLU A 77 17.56 2.30 -3.20
N ILE A 78 18.58 2.78 -2.49
CA ILE A 78 18.42 3.64 -1.30
C ILE A 78 18.96 5.03 -1.64
N ILE A 79 18.09 6.05 -1.58
CA ILE A 79 18.36 7.39 -2.10
C ILE A 79 18.48 8.38 -0.95
N HIS A 80 19.72 8.77 -0.63
CA HIS A 80 20.00 9.84 0.34
C HIS A 80 19.60 11.21 -0.21
N LYS A 81 18.67 11.89 0.46
CA LYS A 81 18.15 13.23 0.08
C LYS A 81 18.99 14.37 0.67
N ALA A 82 20.29 14.35 0.36
CA ALA A 82 21.24 15.39 0.73
C ALA A 82 20.74 16.81 0.36
N PRO A 83 21.08 17.86 1.13
CA PRO A 83 21.90 17.85 2.33
C PRO A 83 21.16 17.39 3.61
N ARG A 84 19.88 17.01 3.53
CA ARG A 84 19.12 16.53 4.70
C ARG A 84 19.53 15.10 5.06
N VAL A 85 19.44 14.77 6.35
CA VAL A 85 19.61 13.39 6.85
C VAL A 85 18.29 12.64 6.69
N VAL A 86 17.95 12.32 5.43
CA VAL A 86 16.71 11.65 5.02
C VAL A 86 17.04 10.66 3.90
N ASN A 87 16.57 9.43 4.01
CA ASN A 87 16.63 8.44 2.94
C ASN A 87 15.20 8.09 2.49
N ASP A 88 14.98 8.06 1.17
CA ASP A 88 13.88 7.31 0.57
C ASP A 88 14.47 6.02 -0.06
N ASP A 89 13.63 5.08 -0.48
CA ASP A 89 14.04 3.94 -1.31
C ASP A 89 13.09 3.68 -2.50
N VAL A 90 13.61 3.03 -3.54
CA VAL A 90 12.88 2.61 -4.75
C VAL A 90 13.06 1.12 -4.92
N TRP A 91 11.95 0.38 -4.97
CA TRP A 91 11.92 -1.07 -5.02
C TRP A 91 11.29 -1.52 -6.34
N THR A 92 11.98 -2.40 -7.07
CA THR A 92 11.47 -3.03 -8.30
C THR A 92 11.52 -4.54 -8.11
N PHE A 93 10.37 -5.20 -8.12
CA PHE A 93 10.25 -6.63 -7.88
C PHE A 93 9.07 -7.21 -8.67
N ASN A 94 9.16 -8.49 -9.01
CA ASN A 94 8.00 -9.27 -9.39
C ASN A 94 7.20 -9.62 -8.11
N THR A 95 5.87 -9.39 -8.13
CA THR A 95 5.01 -9.56 -6.95
C THR A 95 4.87 -11.02 -6.47
N GLN A 96 5.36 -11.97 -7.25
CA GLN A 96 5.41 -13.40 -6.93
C GLN A 96 6.79 -13.86 -6.40
N SER A 97 7.75 -12.96 -6.15
CA SER A 97 9.13 -13.35 -5.78
C SER A 97 9.38 -13.62 -4.27
N SER A 98 8.40 -13.47 -3.39
CA SER A 98 8.52 -13.78 -1.95
C SER A 98 7.13 -14.09 -1.34
N SER A 99 6.91 -13.95 -0.03
CA SER A 99 5.59 -14.22 0.59
C SER A 99 4.48 -13.38 -0.07
N GLN A 100 3.46 -14.05 -0.59
CA GLN A 100 2.47 -13.44 -1.49
C GLN A 100 1.05 -13.96 -1.24
N TRP A 101 0.07 -13.26 -1.81
CA TRP A 101 -1.29 -13.77 -2.01
C TRP A 101 -1.67 -13.62 -3.47
N ASP A 102 -2.02 -14.72 -4.12
CA ASP A 102 -2.38 -14.74 -5.52
C ASP A 102 -3.83 -14.32 -5.71
N GLY A 103 -4.00 -13.20 -6.43
CA GLY A 103 -5.31 -12.69 -6.84
C GLY A 103 -6.02 -13.62 -7.82
N PHE A 104 -7.33 -13.49 -7.95
CA PHE A 104 -8.10 -14.26 -8.96
C PHE A 104 -7.80 -13.85 -10.42
N ARG A 105 -6.79 -12.98 -10.62
CA ARG A 105 -6.14 -12.63 -11.90
C ARG A 105 -4.81 -13.36 -12.14
N HIS A 106 -4.26 -14.08 -11.16
CA HIS A 106 -2.94 -14.71 -11.26
C HIS A 106 -2.99 -15.96 -12.15
N PHE A 107 -3.89 -16.88 -11.84
CA PHE A 107 -4.14 -18.09 -12.63
C PHE A 107 -5.63 -18.21 -12.93
N GLY A 108 -5.97 -18.42 -14.20
CA GLY A 108 -7.32 -18.73 -14.67
C GLY A 108 -7.32 -20.07 -15.38
N TYR A 109 -8.50 -20.57 -15.76
CA TYR A 109 -8.62 -21.81 -16.51
C TYR A 109 -7.94 -21.68 -17.89
N GLN A 110 -6.95 -22.51 -18.16
CA GLN A 110 -6.13 -22.44 -19.37
C GLN A 110 -6.91 -22.83 -20.63
N LYS A 111 -7.88 -23.74 -20.49
CA LYS A 111 -8.70 -24.26 -21.59
C LYS A 111 -9.83 -23.30 -21.99
N GLU A 112 -10.55 -22.77 -21.01
CA GLU A 112 -11.64 -21.81 -21.25
C GLU A 112 -11.17 -20.34 -21.34
N ALA A 113 -9.89 -20.05 -21.03
CA ALA A 113 -9.25 -18.73 -21.08
C ALA A 113 -9.92 -17.64 -20.20
N VAL A 114 -10.42 -18.05 -19.03
CA VAL A 114 -11.23 -17.23 -18.12
C VAL A 114 -10.78 -17.33 -16.66
N PHE A 115 -10.95 -16.20 -15.97
CA PHE A 115 -10.73 -16.01 -14.54
C PHE A 115 -12.05 -16.05 -13.76
N TYR A 116 -12.02 -15.78 -12.45
CA TYR A 116 -13.19 -15.84 -11.58
C TYR A 116 -14.38 -15.00 -12.09
N ASN A 117 -15.61 -15.54 -11.95
CA ASN A 117 -16.85 -14.97 -12.47
C ASN A 117 -16.81 -14.63 -13.99
N GLY A 118 -15.98 -15.33 -14.78
CA GLY A 118 -15.96 -15.23 -16.25
C GLY A 118 -15.18 -14.05 -16.84
N VAL A 119 -14.40 -13.33 -16.02
CA VAL A 119 -13.51 -12.25 -16.48
C VAL A 119 -12.47 -12.80 -17.46
N THR A 120 -12.25 -12.15 -18.61
CA THR A 120 -11.26 -12.57 -19.62
C THR A 120 -9.97 -11.74 -19.54
N ILE A 121 -8.91 -12.20 -20.21
CA ILE A 121 -7.65 -11.45 -20.32
C ILE A 121 -7.85 -10.05 -20.93
N ASP A 122 -8.80 -9.92 -21.86
CA ASP A 122 -9.16 -8.63 -22.48
C ASP A 122 -9.81 -7.64 -21.50
N ASP A 123 -10.60 -8.13 -20.53
CA ASP A 123 -11.15 -7.27 -19.47
C ASP A 123 -10.03 -6.75 -18.56
N ILE A 124 -8.99 -7.54 -18.32
CA ILE A 124 -7.86 -7.19 -17.44
C ILE A 124 -6.91 -6.20 -18.11
N HIS A 125 -6.68 -6.36 -19.42
CA HIS A 125 -5.71 -5.54 -20.17
C HIS A 125 -6.33 -4.35 -20.90
N GLY A 126 -7.61 -4.40 -21.27
CA GLY A 126 -8.27 -3.40 -22.12
C GLY A 126 -7.98 -3.59 -23.60
N THR A 127 -8.02 -4.84 -24.06
CA THR A 127 -7.71 -5.26 -25.44
C THR A 127 -8.96 -5.74 -26.19
N ASN A 128 -8.84 -5.98 -27.50
CA ASN A 128 -9.93 -6.46 -28.38
C ASN A 128 -11.24 -5.64 -28.29
N GLY A 129 -11.13 -4.31 -28.09
CA GLY A 129 -12.27 -3.40 -27.99
C GLY A 129 -12.92 -3.32 -26.61
N LYS A 130 -12.43 -4.07 -25.60
CA LYS A 130 -12.89 -3.98 -24.22
C LYS A 130 -12.22 -2.82 -23.46
N PRO A 131 -12.94 -2.15 -22.53
CA PRO A 131 -12.31 -1.21 -21.59
C PRO A 131 -11.50 -1.97 -20.54
N LYS A 132 -10.40 -1.37 -20.07
CA LYS A 132 -9.57 -1.95 -19.01
C LYS A 132 -10.29 -1.89 -17.65
N THR A 133 -10.43 -3.04 -16.99
CA THR A 133 -11.13 -3.18 -15.71
C THR A 133 -10.18 -3.36 -14.52
N THR A 134 -10.70 -3.12 -13.32
CA THR A 134 -10.07 -3.47 -12.04
C THR A 134 -10.55 -4.80 -11.45
N GLN A 135 -11.66 -5.37 -11.96
CA GLN A 135 -12.34 -6.55 -11.43
C GLN A 135 -11.41 -7.76 -11.18
N ASN A 136 -11.57 -8.46 -10.05
CA ASN A 136 -10.73 -9.55 -9.55
C ASN A 136 -9.32 -9.13 -9.08
N GLY A 137 -9.06 -7.83 -8.94
CA GLY A 137 -7.78 -7.34 -8.41
C GLY A 137 -7.73 -7.39 -6.88
N VAL A 138 -6.58 -7.77 -6.30
CA VAL A 138 -6.35 -7.89 -4.84
C VAL A 138 -6.63 -6.62 -4.00
N HIS A 139 -6.92 -5.48 -4.65
CA HIS A 139 -7.37 -4.27 -3.96
C HIS A 139 -8.85 -4.35 -3.53
N ALA A 140 -9.68 -5.21 -4.14
CA ALA A 140 -11.02 -5.51 -3.66
C ALA A 140 -10.99 -6.13 -2.26
N TRP A 141 -9.93 -6.89 -1.96
CA TRP A 141 -9.73 -7.52 -0.65
C TRP A 141 -9.22 -6.52 0.38
N SER A 142 -8.46 -5.49 -0.05
CA SER A 142 -7.81 -4.51 0.84
C SER A 142 -8.74 -3.54 1.60
N GLU A 143 -10.05 -3.76 1.57
CA GLU A 143 -11.04 -3.06 2.42
C GLU A 143 -11.44 -3.86 3.67
N GLN A 144 -11.12 -5.17 3.70
CA GLN A 144 -11.46 -6.10 4.80
C GLN A 144 -10.29 -7.06 5.16
N GLY A 145 -9.31 -7.17 4.26
CA GLY A 145 -8.12 -7.99 4.40
C GLY A 145 -8.36 -9.48 4.31
N ILE A 146 -7.31 -10.24 4.64
CA ILE A 146 -7.38 -11.65 4.95
C ILE A 146 -7.13 -11.76 6.46
N VAL A 147 -8.20 -11.62 7.23
CA VAL A 147 -8.20 -11.52 8.71
C VAL A 147 -9.14 -12.58 9.28
N GLY A 148 -8.69 -13.36 10.27
CA GLY A 148 -9.52 -14.43 10.84
C GLY A 148 -8.74 -15.47 11.65
N ARG A 149 -9.31 -16.68 11.78
CA ARG A 149 -8.66 -17.82 12.46
C ARG A 149 -7.70 -18.50 11.48
N GLY A 150 -6.41 -18.31 11.70
CA GLY A 150 -5.37 -19.11 11.05
C GLY A 150 -5.18 -20.42 11.79
N ILE A 151 -4.95 -21.51 11.05
CA ILE A 151 -4.46 -22.78 11.60
C ILE A 151 -3.17 -23.20 10.88
N LEU A 152 -2.22 -23.78 11.61
CA LEU A 152 -0.99 -24.34 11.04
C LEU A 152 -1.05 -25.87 11.10
N LEU A 153 -0.88 -26.53 9.95
CA LEU A 153 -0.58 -27.96 9.86
C LEU A 153 0.92 -28.13 9.57
N ASP A 154 1.68 -28.49 10.61
CA ASP A 154 3.13 -28.73 10.55
C ASP A 154 3.42 -30.14 10.06
N TYR A 155 3.13 -30.36 8.77
CA TYR A 155 3.48 -31.59 8.07
C TYR A 155 4.97 -31.90 8.17
N HIS A 156 5.85 -30.89 8.19
CA HIS A 156 7.29 -31.09 8.31
C HIS A 156 7.72 -31.80 9.60
N SER A 157 7.27 -31.31 10.76
CA SER A 157 7.57 -31.96 12.04
C SER A 157 6.90 -33.32 12.15
N TRP A 158 5.67 -33.45 11.64
CA TRP A 158 4.92 -34.70 11.68
C TRP A 158 5.56 -35.80 10.80
N ARG A 159 5.93 -35.49 9.55
CA ARG A 159 6.56 -36.45 8.63
C ARG A 159 7.93 -36.90 9.11
N LEU A 160 8.69 -36.02 9.79
CA LEU A 160 9.93 -36.40 10.49
C LEU A 160 9.65 -37.41 11.60
N ALA A 161 8.69 -37.13 12.49
CA ALA A 161 8.34 -38.02 13.60
C ALA A 161 7.80 -39.39 13.14
N ASN A 162 7.18 -39.46 11.96
CA ASN A 162 6.61 -40.68 11.37
C ASN A 162 7.54 -41.34 10.31
N ASN A 163 8.79 -40.88 10.15
CA ASN A 163 9.75 -41.36 9.15
C ASN A 163 9.24 -41.33 7.69
N LYS A 164 8.30 -40.44 7.37
CA LYS A 164 7.75 -40.29 6.01
C LYS A 164 8.70 -39.47 5.14
N SER A 165 9.13 -40.06 4.03
CA SER A 165 10.00 -39.41 3.04
C SER A 165 9.30 -38.21 2.40
N HIS A 166 10.05 -37.14 2.22
CA HIS A 166 9.62 -35.89 1.57
C HIS A 166 10.88 -35.15 1.10
N ASP A 167 10.84 -34.62 -0.12
CA ASP A 167 11.91 -33.85 -0.72
C ASP A 167 11.28 -32.62 -1.38
N ALA A 168 11.51 -31.44 -0.81
CA ALA A 168 10.87 -30.21 -1.22
C ALA A 168 11.21 -29.80 -2.67
N PHE A 169 12.31 -30.32 -3.24
CA PHE A 169 12.79 -30.04 -4.60
C PHE A 169 12.62 -31.24 -5.54
N LYS A 170 11.62 -32.09 -5.27
CA LYS A 170 11.08 -33.10 -6.19
C LYS A 170 9.56 -33.08 -6.14
N THR A 171 8.93 -33.31 -7.30
CA THR A 171 7.47 -33.45 -7.42
C THR A 171 6.98 -34.56 -6.51
N SER A 172 6.32 -34.20 -5.41
CA SER A 172 5.80 -35.13 -4.42
C SER A 172 4.62 -34.51 -3.66
N SER A 173 3.63 -35.33 -3.33
CA SER A 173 2.31 -34.85 -2.91
C SER A 173 2.05 -35.08 -1.42
N ILE A 174 1.56 -34.04 -0.75
CA ILE A 174 1.01 -34.09 0.61
C ILE A 174 -0.50 -34.35 0.48
N SER A 175 -0.96 -35.50 0.98
CA SER A 175 -2.35 -35.92 0.77
C SER A 175 -3.32 -35.31 1.78
N VAL A 176 -4.62 -35.30 1.46
CA VAL A 176 -5.67 -34.99 2.43
C VAL A 176 -5.56 -35.92 3.65
N SER A 177 -5.25 -37.20 3.45
CA SER A 177 -5.08 -38.16 4.54
C SER A 177 -3.92 -37.77 5.49
N ASP A 178 -2.84 -37.21 4.95
CA ASP A 178 -1.72 -36.68 5.73
C ASP A 178 -2.11 -35.41 6.48
N LEU A 179 -2.77 -34.44 5.83
CA LEU A 179 -3.21 -33.21 6.48
C LEU A 179 -4.19 -33.49 7.63
N ARG A 180 -5.12 -34.46 7.44
CA ARG A 180 -6.00 -34.94 8.52
C ARG A 180 -5.23 -35.66 9.63
N ALA A 181 -4.17 -36.41 9.30
CA ALA A 181 -3.32 -37.08 10.30
C ALA A 181 -2.47 -36.08 11.11
N VAL A 182 -1.95 -35.03 10.47
CA VAL A 182 -1.26 -33.89 11.10
C VAL A 182 -2.21 -33.18 12.06
N ALA A 183 -3.40 -32.76 11.59
CA ALA A 183 -4.40 -32.10 12.42
C ALA A 183 -4.79 -32.95 13.65
N LYS A 184 -5.00 -34.26 13.45
CA LYS A 184 -5.28 -35.22 14.54
C LYS A 184 -4.13 -35.36 15.53
N ALA A 185 -2.88 -35.44 15.06
CA ALA A 185 -1.70 -35.55 15.92
C ALA A 185 -1.43 -34.26 16.72
N GLN A 186 -1.78 -33.10 16.16
CA GLN A 186 -1.70 -31.78 16.79
C GLN A 186 -2.87 -31.46 17.72
N GLY A 187 -3.97 -32.23 17.68
CA GLY A 187 -5.23 -31.88 18.35
C GLY A 187 -5.93 -30.65 17.74
N THR A 188 -5.66 -30.33 16.47
CA THR A 188 -6.18 -29.12 15.80
C THR A 188 -7.58 -29.37 15.23
N GLU A 189 -8.56 -28.63 15.76
CA GLU A 189 -9.93 -28.63 15.24
C GLU A 189 -10.05 -27.68 14.04
N ILE A 190 -10.27 -28.24 12.84
CA ILE A 190 -10.58 -27.49 11.61
C ILE A 190 -12.03 -27.02 11.69
N LYS A 191 -12.28 -25.74 11.36
CA LYS A 191 -13.60 -25.10 11.38
C LYS A 191 -13.89 -24.43 10.05
N PHE A 192 -15.18 -24.33 9.72
CA PHE A 192 -15.59 -23.60 8.53
C PHE A 192 -15.21 -22.12 8.64
N GLY A 193 -14.51 -21.62 7.63
CA GLY A 193 -14.02 -20.25 7.56
C GLY A 193 -12.55 -20.08 7.98
N ASP A 194 -11.88 -21.13 8.44
CA ASP A 194 -10.45 -21.09 8.79
C ASP A 194 -9.56 -20.68 7.60
N ILE A 195 -8.36 -20.19 7.90
CA ILE A 195 -7.30 -19.90 6.93
C ILE A 195 -6.18 -20.93 7.15
N LEU A 196 -6.01 -21.85 6.20
CA LEU A 196 -5.07 -22.97 6.32
C LEU A 196 -3.65 -22.52 6.01
N PHE A 197 -2.69 -22.78 6.90
CA PHE A 197 -1.26 -22.78 6.61
C PHE A 197 -0.72 -24.22 6.63
N VAL A 198 0.03 -24.62 5.60
CA VAL A 198 0.77 -25.89 5.57
C VAL A 198 2.27 -25.59 5.60
N ARG A 199 2.96 -26.11 6.62
CA ARG A 199 4.44 -26.12 6.66
C ARG A 199 4.94 -27.48 6.16
N SER A 200 5.44 -27.49 4.94
CA SER A 200 6.02 -28.67 4.27
C SER A 200 7.47 -28.93 4.67
N GLY A 201 8.24 -27.85 4.84
CA GLY A 201 9.69 -27.91 4.93
C GLY A 201 10.43 -27.30 3.76
N TYR A 202 9.76 -26.61 2.83
CA TYR A 202 10.44 -25.93 1.75
C TYR A 202 11.46 -24.93 2.30
N MET A 203 11.08 -24.09 3.27
CA MET A 203 12.01 -23.11 3.88
C MET A 203 13.14 -23.81 4.63
N ALA A 204 12.84 -24.85 5.40
CA ALA A 204 13.85 -25.65 6.11
C ALA A 204 14.84 -26.34 5.15
N ALA A 205 14.39 -26.76 3.95
CA ALA A 205 15.24 -27.35 2.93
C ALA A 205 16.03 -26.29 2.15
N TYR A 206 15.40 -25.18 1.75
CA TYR A 206 16.04 -24.07 1.03
C TYR A 206 17.17 -23.45 1.85
N ASN A 207 16.93 -23.16 3.13
CA ASN A 207 17.92 -22.57 4.05
C ASN A 207 19.08 -23.52 4.40
N ALA A 208 18.99 -24.81 4.04
CA ALA A 208 20.04 -25.81 4.25
C ALA A 208 20.95 -26.02 3.03
N LEU A 209 20.63 -25.43 1.88
CA LEU A 209 21.38 -25.59 0.63
C LEU A 209 22.40 -24.46 0.42
N SER A 210 23.49 -24.78 -0.29
CA SER A 210 24.41 -23.77 -0.81
C SER A 210 23.84 -23.05 -2.05
N ARG A 211 24.37 -21.87 -2.35
CA ARG A 211 23.98 -21.09 -3.54
C ARG A 211 24.21 -21.84 -4.85
N ASP A 212 25.27 -22.66 -4.93
CA ASP A 212 25.58 -23.49 -6.09
C ASP A 212 24.55 -24.61 -6.28
N GLU A 213 24.10 -25.24 -5.19
CA GLU A 213 23.01 -26.23 -5.22
C GLU A 213 21.68 -25.58 -5.62
N ILE A 214 21.37 -24.38 -5.11
CA ILE A 214 20.17 -23.63 -5.50
C ILE A 214 20.21 -23.27 -7.00
N SER A 215 21.37 -22.89 -7.56
CA SER A 215 21.50 -22.69 -9.01
C SER A 215 21.30 -24.00 -9.77
N ALA A 216 21.92 -25.10 -9.34
CA ALA A 216 21.73 -26.43 -9.96
C ALA A 216 20.28 -26.95 -9.86
N LEU A 217 19.49 -26.47 -8.90
CA LEU A 217 18.05 -26.71 -8.79
C LEU A 217 17.22 -25.83 -9.72
N ARG A 218 17.57 -24.54 -9.83
CA ARG A 218 16.95 -23.58 -10.78
C ARG A 218 17.16 -24.02 -12.23
N ASP A 219 18.37 -24.46 -12.53
CA ASP A 219 18.86 -24.82 -13.88
C ASP A 219 18.57 -26.29 -14.24
N ARG A 220 17.80 -27.01 -13.41
CA ARG A 220 17.39 -28.40 -13.68
C ARG A 220 16.42 -28.45 -14.87
N HIS A 221 16.63 -29.45 -15.73
CA HIS A 221 15.70 -29.84 -16.79
C HIS A 221 15.16 -31.27 -16.57
N PRO A 222 13.84 -31.52 -16.75
CA PRO A 222 12.77 -30.55 -17.02
C PRO A 222 12.59 -29.53 -15.87
N LYS A 223 11.76 -28.51 -16.13
CA LYS A 223 11.48 -27.33 -15.28
C LYS A 223 11.45 -27.62 -13.77
N PRO A 224 11.78 -26.63 -12.90
CA PRO A 224 11.91 -26.83 -11.45
C PRO A 224 10.75 -27.62 -10.87
N GLN A 225 11.08 -28.53 -9.96
CA GLN A 225 10.18 -29.50 -9.36
C GLN A 225 10.03 -29.19 -7.88
N PHE A 226 8.78 -29.15 -7.40
CA PHE A 226 8.50 -28.85 -6.00
C PHE A 226 7.52 -29.85 -5.41
N ALA A 227 7.72 -30.15 -4.13
CA ALA A 227 6.68 -30.79 -3.34
C ALA A 227 5.56 -29.79 -3.03
N GLY A 228 4.34 -30.31 -2.87
CA GLY A 228 3.18 -29.50 -2.54
C GLY A 228 2.00 -30.37 -2.12
N VAL A 229 0.82 -29.78 -1.94
CA VAL A 229 -0.40 -30.57 -1.74
C VAL A 229 -0.80 -31.33 -3.01
N GLU A 230 -1.57 -32.42 -2.87
CA GLU A 230 -1.96 -33.26 -4.02
C GLU A 230 -3.05 -32.61 -4.90
N GLN A 231 -2.93 -32.79 -6.24
CA GLN A 231 -4.04 -32.53 -7.17
C GLN A 231 -5.03 -33.70 -7.15
N SER A 232 -6.06 -33.61 -6.31
CA SER A 232 -7.16 -34.58 -6.25
C SER A 232 -8.51 -33.91 -6.00
N GLU A 233 -9.61 -34.56 -6.41
CA GLU A 233 -10.96 -34.12 -6.05
C GLU A 233 -11.18 -34.15 -4.52
N GLU A 234 -10.52 -35.06 -3.78
CA GLU A 234 -10.59 -35.04 -2.31
C GLU A 234 -9.94 -33.77 -1.74
N MET A 235 -8.81 -33.31 -2.30
CA MET A 235 -8.17 -32.06 -1.89
C MET A 235 -9.05 -30.86 -2.23
N LEU A 236 -9.62 -30.83 -3.43
CA LEU A 236 -10.59 -29.80 -3.83
C LEU A 236 -11.83 -29.76 -2.91
N GLU A 237 -12.42 -30.91 -2.56
CA GLU A 237 -13.52 -30.98 -1.59
C GLU A 237 -13.08 -30.57 -0.18
N PHE A 238 -11.89 -31.00 0.26
CA PHE A 238 -11.35 -30.65 1.57
C PHE A 238 -11.12 -29.13 1.69
N MET A 239 -10.61 -28.49 0.63
CA MET A 239 -10.49 -27.04 0.57
C MET A 239 -11.86 -26.36 0.54
N TRP A 240 -12.74 -26.77 -0.39
CA TRP A 240 -14.06 -26.18 -0.56
C TRP A 240 -14.94 -26.28 0.70
N SER A 241 -14.94 -27.41 1.39
CA SER A 241 -15.82 -27.65 2.55
C SER A 241 -15.34 -27.00 3.85
N ASN A 242 -14.12 -26.43 3.92
CA ASN A 242 -13.54 -25.93 5.17
C ASN A 242 -13.05 -24.47 5.12
N PHE A 243 -12.21 -24.09 4.15
CA PHE A 243 -11.33 -22.91 4.32
C PHE A 243 -11.81 -21.64 3.59
N SER A 244 -11.40 -20.46 4.06
CA SER A 244 -11.63 -19.16 3.39
C SER A 244 -10.50 -18.79 2.43
N ALA A 245 -9.28 -19.20 2.77
CA ALA A 245 -8.05 -18.99 2.02
C ALA A 245 -7.02 -20.04 2.48
N CYS A 246 -5.95 -20.23 1.72
CA CYS A 246 -4.91 -21.20 2.04
C CYS A 246 -3.52 -20.69 1.69
N ALA A 247 -2.52 -21.07 2.48
CA ALA A 247 -1.16 -20.63 2.34
C ALA A 247 -0.18 -21.75 2.72
N GLY A 248 1.10 -21.57 2.39
CA GLY A 248 2.16 -22.45 2.82
C GLY A 248 3.55 -21.86 2.61
N ASP A 249 4.55 -22.65 2.96
CA ASP A 249 5.95 -22.36 2.69
C ASP A 249 6.40 -22.78 1.26
N HIS A 250 5.54 -23.50 0.53
CA HIS A 250 5.76 -23.96 -0.85
C HIS A 250 5.95 -22.80 -1.87
N PRO A 251 6.67 -23.03 -3.00
CA PRO A 251 6.77 -22.10 -4.14
C PRO A 251 5.70 -22.29 -5.24
N SER A 252 4.80 -23.26 -5.07
CA SER A 252 3.74 -23.60 -6.04
C SER A 252 2.40 -24.01 -5.38
N TRP A 253 2.31 -23.93 -4.05
CA TRP A 253 1.29 -24.52 -3.15
C TRP A 253 0.96 -26.03 -3.34
N GLU A 254 0.51 -26.40 -4.52
CA GLU A 254 0.32 -27.78 -5.00
C GLU A 254 1.62 -28.39 -5.56
N ALA A 255 1.66 -29.72 -5.68
CA ALA A 255 2.82 -30.44 -6.20
C ALA A 255 3.09 -30.09 -7.67
N TRP A 256 4.35 -29.79 -8.01
CA TRP A 256 4.71 -29.20 -9.30
C TRP A 256 5.86 -29.93 -9.99
N PRO A 257 5.84 -30.14 -11.33
CA PRO A 257 4.75 -29.83 -12.28
C PRO A 257 3.44 -30.59 -12.02
N THR A 258 2.31 -30.08 -12.54
CA THR A 258 1.00 -30.74 -12.38
C THR A 258 1.02 -32.19 -12.85
N GLN A 259 0.29 -33.04 -12.14
CA GLN A 259 0.09 -34.46 -12.43
C GLN A 259 -1.29 -34.74 -13.06
N GLN A 260 -2.10 -33.70 -13.30
CA GLN A 260 -3.46 -33.78 -13.88
C GLN A 260 -3.56 -32.93 -15.17
N GLU A 261 -4.69 -33.03 -15.89
CA GLU A 261 -5.01 -32.11 -17.00
C GLU A 261 -5.36 -30.67 -16.54
N TRP A 262 -5.58 -30.49 -15.23
CA TRP A 262 -5.90 -29.23 -14.56
C TRP A 262 -4.93 -28.94 -13.40
N SER A 263 -5.06 -27.79 -12.73
CA SER A 263 -4.36 -27.50 -11.48
C SER A 263 -5.30 -27.00 -10.38
N CYS A 264 -4.92 -27.17 -9.11
CA CYS A 264 -5.67 -26.60 -8.00
C CYS A 264 -5.77 -25.08 -8.11
N HIS A 265 -4.73 -24.41 -8.62
CA HIS A 265 -4.75 -22.99 -8.97
C HIS A 265 -5.91 -22.59 -9.88
N GLU A 266 -6.20 -23.33 -10.96
CA GLU A 266 -7.34 -23.02 -11.84
C GLU A 266 -8.67 -23.07 -11.10
N VAL A 267 -8.92 -24.16 -10.38
CA VAL A 267 -10.20 -24.40 -9.71
C VAL A 267 -10.38 -23.50 -8.50
N MET A 268 -9.32 -23.24 -7.75
CA MET A 268 -9.38 -22.43 -6.53
C MET A 268 -9.41 -20.94 -6.85
N LEU A 269 -8.48 -20.41 -7.65
CA LEU A 269 -8.47 -18.99 -8.00
C LEU A 269 -9.56 -18.65 -9.02
N GLY A 270 -9.65 -19.41 -10.11
CA GLY A 270 -10.60 -19.17 -11.21
C GLY A 270 -12.00 -19.74 -10.94
N GLY A 271 -12.11 -20.91 -10.31
CA GLY A 271 -13.40 -21.58 -10.12
C GLY A 271 -14.26 -20.96 -9.03
N TRP A 272 -13.73 -20.78 -7.82
CA TRP A 272 -14.52 -20.29 -6.68
C TRP A 272 -13.92 -19.11 -5.91
N GLY A 273 -12.77 -18.59 -6.33
CA GLY A 273 -12.15 -17.42 -5.72
C GLY A 273 -11.61 -17.69 -4.32
N MET A 274 -10.73 -18.68 -4.17
CA MET A 274 -9.97 -18.92 -2.95
C MET A 274 -8.54 -18.42 -3.10
N PRO A 275 -8.11 -17.42 -2.31
CA PRO A 275 -6.72 -16.95 -2.34
C PRO A 275 -5.74 -18.06 -1.95
N ILE A 276 -4.69 -18.17 -2.75
CA ILE A 276 -3.53 -19.03 -2.52
C ILE A 276 -2.38 -18.16 -2.02
N GLY A 277 -1.62 -18.66 -1.05
CA GLY A 277 -0.50 -17.98 -0.44
C GLY A 277 0.79 -18.79 -0.54
N GLU A 278 1.78 -18.26 -1.24
CA GLU A 278 3.08 -18.93 -1.44
C GLU A 278 4.18 -18.33 -0.56
N LEU A 279 5.24 -19.10 -0.34
CA LEU A 279 6.52 -18.65 0.21
C LEU A 279 6.42 -17.91 1.56
N PHE A 280 5.50 -18.30 2.44
CA PHE A 280 5.45 -17.79 3.82
C PHE A 280 6.55 -18.44 4.68
N ASP A 281 7.22 -17.65 5.51
CA ASP A 281 8.11 -18.17 6.55
C ASP A 281 7.27 -18.71 7.71
N LEU A 282 7.20 -20.04 7.80
CA LEU A 282 6.46 -20.76 8.83
C LEU A 282 7.37 -21.41 9.88
N GLU A 283 8.69 -21.22 9.81
CA GLU A 283 9.63 -21.86 10.75
C GLU A 283 9.40 -21.36 12.18
N LYS A 284 9.45 -20.03 12.37
CA LYS A 284 9.19 -19.39 13.67
C LYS A 284 7.74 -19.60 14.15
N LEU A 285 6.78 -19.72 13.24
CA LEU A 285 5.40 -20.04 13.61
C LEU A 285 5.29 -21.47 14.16
N GLY A 286 5.92 -22.44 13.49
CA GLY A 286 5.99 -23.83 13.94
C GLY A 286 6.66 -23.97 15.32
N GLU A 287 7.75 -23.25 15.57
CA GLU A 287 8.40 -23.20 16.89
C GLU A 287 7.46 -22.68 17.99
N VAL A 288 6.78 -21.55 17.74
CA VAL A 288 5.84 -20.95 18.71
C VAL A 288 4.62 -21.84 18.95
N CYS A 289 4.00 -22.37 17.89
CA CYS A 289 2.86 -23.28 18.00
C CYS A 289 3.22 -24.56 18.78
N LYS A 290 4.42 -25.11 18.55
CA LYS A 290 4.95 -26.27 19.26
C LYS A 290 5.28 -25.97 20.73
N LYS A 291 5.81 -24.79 21.04
CA LYS A 291 6.10 -24.32 22.40
C LYS A 291 4.82 -24.12 23.22
N GLU A 292 3.80 -23.49 22.63
CA GLU A 292 2.53 -23.18 23.28
C GLU A 292 1.52 -24.35 23.25
N GLY A 293 1.82 -25.43 22.51
CA GLY A 293 0.89 -26.53 22.28
C GLY A 293 -0.37 -26.12 21.50
N ARG A 294 -0.30 -25.01 20.75
CA ARG A 294 -1.45 -24.36 20.10
C ARG A 294 -1.16 -24.05 18.64
N TRP A 295 -1.91 -24.70 17.76
CA TRP A 295 -1.77 -24.61 16.30
C TRP A 295 -2.81 -23.70 15.63
N GLU A 296 -3.54 -22.94 16.44
CA GLU A 296 -4.56 -21.96 16.02
C GLU A 296 -4.22 -20.56 16.54
N PHE A 297 -4.39 -19.55 15.68
CA PHE A 297 -3.97 -18.17 15.93
C PHE A 297 -4.88 -17.17 15.23
N PHE A 298 -4.80 -15.91 15.64
CA PHE A 298 -5.42 -14.79 14.93
C PHE A 298 -4.47 -14.35 13.81
N LEU A 299 -4.91 -14.43 12.55
CA LEU A 299 -4.18 -13.93 11.39
C LEU A 299 -4.63 -12.50 11.07
N THR A 300 -3.67 -11.64 10.77
CA THR A 300 -3.89 -10.37 10.06
C THR A 300 -3.00 -10.30 8.83
N SER A 301 -3.58 -10.39 7.65
CA SER A 301 -2.90 -10.11 6.38
C SER A 301 -3.63 -8.96 5.68
N GLU A 302 -3.15 -7.74 5.93
CA GLU A 302 -3.82 -6.49 5.56
C GLU A 302 -2.86 -5.48 4.92
N SER A 303 -3.41 -4.51 4.17
CA SER A 303 -2.63 -3.41 3.60
C SER A 303 -3.05 -2.07 4.18
N HIS A 304 -2.08 -1.37 4.79
CA HIS A 304 -2.21 -0.05 5.38
C HIS A 304 -3.00 0.97 4.53
N LEU A 305 -3.71 1.88 5.21
CA LEU A 305 -4.53 2.93 4.61
C LEU A 305 -3.71 3.77 3.61
N ARG A 306 -4.27 3.99 2.42
CA ARG A 306 -3.60 4.52 1.24
C ARG A 306 -4.11 5.93 0.91
N LYS A 307 -3.34 6.66 0.10
CA LYS A 307 -3.69 8.04 -0.30
C LYS A 307 -5.07 8.16 -0.94
N ARG A 308 -5.52 7.13 -1.68
CA ARG A 308 -6.81 7.08 -2.40
C ARG A 308 -8.02 6.98 -1.46
N ASP A 309 -7.81 6.51 -0.22
CA ASP A 309 -8.89 6.19 0.72
C ASP A 309 -9.38 7.47 1.45
N SER A 310 -8.95 8.66 1.00
CA SER A 310 -9.33 9.98 1.51
C SER A 310 -10.83 10.18 1.58
N ASP A 311 -11.56 9.63 0.61
CA ASP A 311 -12.95 9.99 0.37
C ASP A 311 -13.86 9.17 1.30
N ALA A 312 -13.53 7.88 1.49
CA ALA A 312 -14.22 6.95 2.41
C ALA A 312 -14.01 7.30 3.90
N TYR A 313 -12.89 7.97 4.22
CA TYR A 313 -12.54 8.43 5.57
C TYR A 313 -12.60 9.97 5.71
N SER A 314 -13.17 10.67 4.73
CA SER A 314 -13.19 12.15 4.67
C SER A 314 -13.86 12.81 5.88
N THR A 315 -14.94 12.19 6.36
CA THR A 315 -15.70 12.56 7.57
C THR A 315 -14.84 12.43 8.83
N LEU A 316 -14.34 11.23 9.12
CA LEU A 316 -13.46 10.94 10.26
C LEU A 316 -12.18 11.80 10.25
N PHE A 317 -11.69 12.14 9.06
CA PHE A 317 -10.56 13.04 8.87
C PHE A 317 -10.92 14.51 9.14
N ALA A 318 -12.12 14.97 8.77
CA ALA A 318 -12.63 16.30 9.12
C ALA A 318 -12.78 16.44 10.64
N ASP A 319 -13.43 15.50 11.31
CA ASP A 319 -13.55 15.44 12.78
C ASP A 319 -12.17 15.45 13.45
N TYR A 320 -11.18 14.73 12.90
CA TYR A 320 -9.80 14.77 13.41
C TYR A 320 -9.14 16.14 13.19
N LEU A 321 -9.37 16.81 12.06
CA LEU A 321 -8.83 18.15 11.83
C LEU A 321 -9.47 19.20 12.74
N ASP A 322 -10.76 19.15 13.01
CA ASP A 322 -11.38 20.01 14.00
C ASP A 322 -10.88 19.68 15.42
N LEU A 323 -11.25 18.50 15.94
CA LEU A 323 -11.01 18.14 17.35
C LEU A 323 -9.54 18.05 17.75
N GLN A 324 -8.61 17.82 16.80
CA GLN A 324 -7.17 17.76 17.10
C GLN A 324 -6.36 18.92 16.50
N LYS A 325 -6.85 19.69 15.52
CA LYS A 325 -6.06 20.75 14.87
C LYS A 325 -6.79 22.11 14.81
N GLN A 326 -8.06 22.19 15.16
CA GLN A 326 -8.91 23.38 15.06
C GLN A 326 -8.92 23.95 13.64
N LEU A 327 -9.16 23.06 12.66
CA LEU A 327 -9.20 23.37 11.23
C LEU A 327 -10.39 22.65 10.58
N GLU A 328 -11.30 23.42 9.96
CA GLU A 328 -12.35 22.83 9.14
C GLU A 328 -11.78 22.31 7.82
N LEU A 329 -12.17 21.10 7.39
CA LEU A 329 -11.71 20.54 6.11
C LEU A 329 -12.22 21.35 4.89
N SER A 330 -13.38 21.99 5.04
CA SER A 330 -14.02 22.90 4.07
C SER A 330 -13.22 24.18 3.79
N SER A 331 -12.45 24.68 4.76
CA SER A 331 -11.69 25.93 4.63
C SER A 331 -10.28 25.74 4.08
N LEU A 332 -9.84 24.49 3.87
CA LEU A 332 -8.48 24.18 3.42
C LEU A 332 -8.38 24.11 1.89
N SER A 333 -7.25 24.57 1.35
CA SER A 333 -6.93 24.33 -0.06
C SER A 333 -6.74 22.82 -0.33
N GLU A 334 -7.09 22.36 -1.53
CA GLU A 334 -6.99 20.94 -1.91
C GLU A 334 -5.57 20.37 -1.71
N THR A 335 -4.54 21.18 -2.01
CA THR A 335 -3.12 20.86 -1.78
C THR A 335 -2.80 20.69 -0.29
N GLU A 336 -3.34 21.56 0.57
CA GLU A 336 -3.15 21.43 2.02
C GLU A 336 -3.94 20.24 2.57
N ALA A 337 -5.21 20.07 2.19
CA ALA A 337 -6.03 18.93 2.59
C ALA A 337 -5.32 17.59 2.27
N LYS A 338 -4.75 17.44 1.07
CA LYS A 338 -3.94 16.27 0.68
C LYS A 338 -2.63 16.13 1.49
N GLY A 339 -1.99 17.24 1.84
CA GLY A 339 -0.81 17.25 2.73
C GLY A 339 -1.12 16.85 4.17
N ARG A 340 -2.22 17.35 4.73
CA ARG A 340 -2.74 17.02 6.06
C ARG A 340 -3.23 15.56 6.09
N TRP A 341 -3.89 15.08 5.03
CA TRP A 341 -4.31 13.68 4.86
C TRP A 341 -3.12 12.74 4.89
N LYS A 342 -2.04 13.03 4.14
CA LYS A 342 -0.78 12.27 4.20
C LYS A 342 -0.22 12.17 5.64
N SER A 343 -0.36 13.23 6.44
CA SER A 343 0.07 13.24 7.85
C SER A 343 -0.85 12.39 8.75
N PHE A 344 -2.17 12.50 8.59
CA PHE A 344 -3.15 11.68 9.31
C PHE A 344 -2.99 10.18 8.99
N MET A 345 -3.03 9.82 7.70
CA MET A 345 -2.77 8.46 7.19
C MET A 345 -1.46 7.89 7.75
N GLY A 346 -0.38 8.71 7.79
CA GLY A 346 0.89 8.31 8.37
C GLY A 346 0.83 7.99 9.87
N LYS A 347 0.04 8.72 10.66
CA LYS A 347 -0.18 8.44 12.09
C LYS A 347 -1.09 7.24 12.32
N TRP A 348 -2.20 7.19 11.56
CA TRP A 348 -3.17 6.12 11.59
C TRP A 348 -2.48 4.77 11.42
N ASN A 349 -1.70 4.63 10.34
CA ASN A 349 -0.95 3.43 9.98
C ASN A 349 0.18 3.04 10.95
N ARG A 350 0.56 3.92 11.89
CA ARG A 350 1.57 3.64 12.92
C ARG A 350 0.99 3.44 14.34
N GLY A 351 -0.34 3.49 14.50
CA GLY A 351 -0.96 3.40 15.82
C GLY A 351 -0.78 4.67 16.68
N GLU A 352 -0.45 5.82 16.09
CA GLU A 352 -0.08 7.05 16.82
C GLU A 352 -1.26 7.96 17.18
N LEU A 353 -2.49 7.55 16.88
CA LEU A 353 -3.71 8.26 17.28
C LEU A 353 -4.21 7.71 18.63
N SER A 354 -4.99 8.49 19.38
CA SER A 354 -5.66 7.98 20.58
C SER A 354 -6.69 6.91 20.22
N GLU A 355 -6.78 5.83 21.00
CA GLU A 355 -7.57 4.61 20.73
C GLU A 355 -8.99 4.88 20.18
N GLY A 356 -9.69 5.89 20.70
CA GLY A 356 -11.03 6.27 20.25
C GLY A 356 -11.16 6.65 18.76
N TRP A 357 -10.07 6.99 18.06
CA TRP A 357 -10.10 7.19 16.60
C TRP A 357 -10.21 5.88 15.81
N TYR A 358 -9.82 4.76 16.42
CA TYR A 358 -9.87 3.42 15.80
C TYR A 358 -11.15 2.64 16.14
N ASP A 359 -12.03 3.17 17.03
CA ASP A 359 -13.36 2.59 17.28
C ASP A 359 -14.28 2.85 16.07
N PRO A 360 -14.86 1.81 15.42
CA PRO A 360 -15.83 1.98 14.35
C PRO A 360 -16.99 2.93 14.71
N LYS A 361 -17.40 2.98 15.98
CA LYS A 361 -18.47 3.87 16.46
C LYS A 361 -18.10 5.35 16.37
N THR A 362 -16.82 5.69 16.34
CA THR A 362 -16.37 7.07 16.10
C THR A 362 -16.52 7.44 14.63
N LYS A 363 -16.26 6.50 13.70
CA LYS A 363 -16.57 6.72 12.28
C LYS A 363 -18.08 6.81 12.04
N GLU A 364 -18.88 5.93 12.64
CA GLU A 364 -20.35 5.97 12.54
C GLU A 364 -20.92 7.32 13.03
N ARG A 365 -20.34 7.93 14.07
CA ARG A 365 -20.72 9.28 14.54
C ARG A 365 -20.28 10.37 13.58
N ALA A 366 -19.05 10.33 13.07
CA ALA A 366 -18.55 11.31 12.09
C ALA A 366 -19.39 11.29 10.79
N ASP A 367 -19.73 10.08 10.32
CA ASP A 367 -20.59 9.87 9.15
C ASP A 367 -22.02 10.39 9.40
N ALA A 368 -22.56 10.25 10.63
CA ALA A 368 -23.87 10.77 11.02
C ALA A 368 -23.88 12.30 11.16
N HIS A 369 -22.91 12.90 11.84
CA HIS A 369 -22.78 14.35 12.01
C HIS A 369 -22.68 15.05 10.64
N ALA A 370 -21.82 14.53 9.76
CA ALA A 370 -21.66 15.01 8.40
C ALA A 370 -22.87 14.72 7.49
N ALA A 371 -23.88 13.98 7.94
CA ALA A 371 -25.18 13.82 7.27
C ALA A 371 -26.23 14.79 7.84
N GLU A 372 -26.22 15.07 9.15
CA GLU A 372 -27.07 16.06 9.80
C GLU A 372 -26.78 17.49 9.30
N GLU A 373 -25.50 17.89 9.21
CA GLU A 373 -25.09 19.19 8.62
C GLU A 373 -25.57 19.36 7.16
N ARG A 374 -25.53 18.29 6.37
CA ARG A 374 -26.04 18.26 4.97
C ARG A 374 -27.57 18.32 4.90
N SER A 375 -28.26 18.03 6.00
CA SER A 375 -29.71 18.20 6.10
C SER A 375 -30.06 19.65 6.47
N GLU A 376 -29.38 20.25 7.46
CA GLU A 376 -29.68 21.62 7.92
C GLU A 376 -29.32 22.68 6.87
N SER A 377 -28.16 22.55 6.24
CA SER A 377 -27.75 23.41 5.11
C SER A 377 -28.73 23.35 3.93
N ARG A 378 -29.41 22.21 3.74
CA ARG A 378 -30.42 22.00 2.70
C ARG A 378 -31.82 22.51 3.10
N VAL A 379 -32.10 22.64 4.39
CA VAL A 379 -33.35 23.23 4.93
C VAL A 379 -33.28 24.77 4.98
N ASN A 380 -32.10 25.35 5.22
CA ASN A 380 -31.92 26.80 5.27
C ASN A 380 -31.93 27.50 3.89
N ALA A 381 -31.92 26.75 2.78
CA ALA A 381 -31.99 27.27 1.43
C ALA A 381 -33.41 27.74 1.04
N ARG A 382 -33.84 28.91 1.53
CA ARG A 382 -35.13 29.53 1.12
C ARG A 382 -35.09 30.00 -0.35
N PRO A 383 -36.17 29.80 -1.13
CA PRO A 383 -36.26 30.28 -2.50
C PRO A 383 -36.52 31.79 -2.56
N HIS A 384 -35.76 32.52 -3.37
CA HIS A 384 -36.08 33.89 -3.77
C HIS A 384 -36.70 33.90 -5.18
N THR A 385 -37.80 34.63 -5.34
CA THR A 385 -38.58 34.71 -6.59
C THR A 385 -38.61 36.13 -7.15
N THR A 386 -38.32 36.26 -8.46
CA THR A 386 -38.74 37.38 -9.36
C THR A 386 -38.20 38.80 -9.06
N ASP A 387 -38.04 39.73 -10.01
CA ASP A 387 -38.54 39.72 -11.40
C ASP A 387 -37.67 40.44 -12.46
N ASP A 388 -38.05 40.17 -13.71
CA ASP A 388 -37.71 40.64 -15.07
C ASP A 388 -36.92 41.96 -15.32
N ARG A 389 -36.02 41.90 -16.33
CA ARG A 389 -36.11 42.79 -17.53
C ARG A 389 -35.31 42.28 -18.75
N GLN A 390 -36.03 41.87 -19.80
CA GLN A 390 -35.92 42.28 -21.25
C GLN A 390 -34.51 42.59 -21.84
N THR A 391 -34.07 42.16 -23.04
CA THR A 391 -34.68 41.61 -24.30
C THR A 391 -33.73 40.56 -24.93
N ALA A 392 -34.11 39.45 -25.58
CA ALA A 392 -35.05 39.16 -26.68
C ALA A 392 -34.55 39.51 -28.12
N ARG A 393 -34.70 38.53 -29.05
CA ARG A 393 -34.55 38.57 -30.55
C ARG A 393 -33.12 38.56 -31.14
N ILE A 394 -32.84 38.02 -32.36
CA ILE A 394 -33.49 36.98 -33.21
C ILE A 394 -32.42 36.42 -34.20
N SER A 395 -32.68 35.28 -34.86
CA SER A 395 -31.82 34.66 -35.90
C SER A 395 -31.88 35.37 -37.27
N LYS A 396 -30.89 35.09 -38.15
CA LYS A 396 -31.05 34.86 -39.62
C LYS A 396 -29.70 34.40 -40.25
N THR A 397 -29.61 33.23 -40.91
CA THR A 397 -29.88 32.88 -42.35
C THR A 397 -28.94 33.56 -43.36
N ASP A 398 -28.48 32.98 -44.48
CA ASP A 398 -28.48 31.62 -45.11
C ASP A 398 -27.24 31.61 -46.07
N ALA A 399 -26.90 30.65 -46.96
CA ALA A 399 -27.57 29.49 -47.58
C ALA A 399 -26.51 28.41 -47.96
N GLN A 400 -26.82 27.10 -47.94
CA GLN A 400 -27.25 26.22 -49.06
C GLN A 400 -26.17 25.73 -50.06
N GLU A 401 -26.25 24.43 -50.35
CA GLU A 401 -25.57 23.65 -51.40
C GLU A 401 -26.42 23.61 -52.68
N GLU A 402 -25.83 23.35 -53.86
CA GLU A 402 -26.45 22.59 -54.99
C GLU A 402 -25.34 21.85 -55.78
N GLU A 403 -25.74 20.96 -56.69
CA GLU A 403 -24.93 19.87 -57.30
C GLU A 403 -24.35 20.19 -58.71
N SER A 404 -23.75 19.17 -59.35
CA SER A 404 -23.49 19.01 -60.81
C SER A 404 -22.37 19.84 -61.48
N ASP A 405 -21.78 19.45 -62.61
CA ASP A 405 -21.44 18.12 -63.22
C ASP A 405 -20.51 18.38 -64.44
N ASP A 406 -19.72 17.38 -64.88
CA ASP A 406 -18.91 17.26 -66.13
C ASP A 406 -18.03 18.43 -66.68
N GLY A 407 -16.87 18.10 -67.27
CA GLY A 407 -16.09 19.01 -68.13
C GLY A 407 -14.58 18.70 -68.28
N GLU A 408 -14.13 18.43 -69.52
CA GLU A 408 -12.76 17.99 -69.87
C GLU A 408 -11.81 19.15 -70.31
N ASP A 409 -10.48 18.89 -70.23
CA ASP A 409 -9.37 19.39 -71.08
C ASP A 409 -9.04 20.92 -71.13
N ASP A 410 -7.81 21.41 -71.41
CA ASP A 410 -6.51 20.76 -71.72
C ASP A 410 -5.27 21.67 -71.38
N ASP A 411 -4.08 21.18 -71.74
CA ASP A 411 -2.81 21.86 -72.10
C ASP A 411 -1.72 22.07 -71.01
N ALA A 412 -0.45 22.13 -71.46
CA ALA A 412 0.68 21.52 -70.76
C ALA A 412 1.84 22.46 -70.36
N GLY A 413 2.50 22.13 -69.25
CA GLY A 413 3.75 22.76 -68.78
C GLY A 413 4.94 21.80 -68.83
N PHE A 414 5.84 21.98 -69.80
CA PHE A 414 6.91 21.02 -70.12
C PHE A 414 8.10 21.03 -69.13
N GLY A 415 8.55 19.87 -68.68
CA GLY A 415 9.74 19.69 -67.81
C GLY A 415 10.41 18.32 -68.02
N PRO A 416 11.76 18.22 -68.06
CA PRO A 416 12.43 17.02 -68.57
C PRO A 416 12.56 15.88 -67.55
N SER A 417 12.30 14.65 -68.01
CA SER A 417 12.44 13.41 -67.25
C SER A 417 13.90 13.09 -66.91
N LEU A 418 14.19 12.76 -65.65
CA LEU A 418 15.49 12.24 -65.22
C LEU A 418 15.58 10.71 -65.38
N PRO A 419 16.78 10.16 -65.65
CA PRO A 419 16.94 8.75 -66.05
C PRO A 419 16.74 7.76 -64.90
N ALA A 420 16.13 6.62 -65.21
CA ALA A 420 15.96 5.52 -64.26
C ALA A 420 17.31 4.88 -63.90
N GLY A 421 17.78 5.12 -62.67
CA GLY A 421 19.00 4.52 -62.13
C GLY A 421 18.78 4.06 -60.69
N SER A 422 18.67 2.74 -60.48
CA SER A 422 18.52 2.19 -59.14
C SER A 422 19.78 2.42 -58.30
N ARG A 423 19.66 3.28 -57.29
CA ARG A 423 20.58 3.38 -56.16
C ARG A 423 19.76 3.12 -54.89
N PRO A 424 20.26 2.34 -53.91
CA PRO A 424 19.57 2.20 -52.64
C PRO A 424 19.51 3.56 -51.95
N GLY A 425 18.29 4.05 -51.68
CA GLY A 425 18.09 5.22 -50.83
C GLY A 425 18.48 4.92 -49.37
N PRO A 426 18.71 5.96 -48.55
CA PRO A 426 18.97 5.76 -47.12
C PRO A 426 17.80 4.99 -46.49
N GLN A 427 18.10 3.93 -45.74
CA GLN A 427 17.09 3.20 -44.97
C GLN A 427 16.43 4.13 -43.95
N ALA A 428 15.12 3.95 -43.76
CA ALA A 428 14.41 4.63 -42.67
C ALA A 428 15.00 4.16 -41.33
N PRO A 429 15.36 5.07 -40.41
CA PRO A 429 16.01 4.71 -39.15
C PRO A 429 15.10 3.82 -38.30
N THR A 430 15.71 2.83 -37.67
CA THR A 430 15.00 1.86 -36.82
C THR A 430 14.39 2.53 -35.58
N THR A 431 13.44 1.85 -34.95
CA THR A 431 12.83 2.31 -33.69
C THR A 431 13.86 2.51 -32.57
N GLN A 432 14.93 1.72 -32.56
CA GLN A 432 16.04 1.84 -31.60
C GLN A 432 16.91 3.06 -31.89
N GLU A 433 17.25 3.35 -33.15
CA GLU A 433 17.98 4.57 -33.53
C GLU A 433 17.16 5.84 -33.26
N LEU A 434 15.85 5.79 -33.52
CA LEU A 434 14.92 6.89 -33.20
C LEU A 434 14.78 7.12 -31.69
N GLN A 435 14.91 6.07 -30.86
CA GLN A 435 14.91 6.20 -29.41
C GLN A 435 16.25 6.78 -28.90
N LEU A 436 17.38 6.19 -29.31
CA LEU A 436 18.72 6.67 -28.95
C LEU A 436 18.92 8.15 -29.32
N ARG A 437 18.40 8.57 -30.48
CA ARG A 437 18.44 9.97 -30.91
C ARG A 437 17.66 10.90 -29.96
N ARG A 438 16.49 10.50 -29.46
CA ARG A 438 15.72 11.29 -28.47
C ARG A 438 16.45 11.37 -27.12
N GLU A 439 17.10 10.29 -26.72
CA GLU A 439 17.90 10.24 -25.48
C GLU A 439 19.11 11.19 -25.56
N LEU A 440 19.80 11.25 -26.70
CA LEU A 440 20.84 12.24 -26.98
C LEU A 440 20.28 13.68 -27.01
N GLU A 441 19.20 13.92 -27.76
CA GLU A 441 18.56 15.25 -27.86
C GLU A 441 18.02 15.76 -26.50
N THR A 442 17.65 14.86 -25.58
CA THR A 442 17.30 15.24 -24.19
C THR A 442 18.53 15.52 -23.33
N GLY A 443 19.58 14.69 -23.42
CA GLY A 443 20.85 14.91 -22.72
C GLY A 443 21.53 16.25 -23.08
N ASP A 444 21.61 16.58 -24.37
CA ASP A 444 22.15 17.87 -24.83
C ASP A 444 21.34 19.06 -24.29
N ARG A 445 20.02 18.94 -24.26
CA ARG A 445 19.13 19.98 -23.73
C ARG A 445 19.31 20.17 -22.22
N GLU A 446 19.56 19.10 -21.46
CA GLU A 446 19.86 19.19 -20.04
C GLU A 446 21.26 19.78 -19.80
N HIS A 447 22.26 19.37 -20.59
CA HIS A 447 23.61 19.94 -20.53
C HIS A 447 23.59 21.46 -20.80
N GLN A 448 22.96 21.91 -21.89
CA GLN A 448 22.79 23.34 -22.17
C GLN A 448 22.08 24.11 -21.04
N ASN A 449 21.09 23.50 -20.38
CA ASN A 449 20.40 24.09 -19.24
C ASN A 449 21.28 24.14 -17.97
N THR A 450 22.25 23.23 -17.79
CA THR A 450 23.25 23.35 -16.72
C THR A 450 24.27 24.45 -17.01
N MET A 451 24.78 24.54 -18.24
CA MET A 451 25.73 25.60 -18.65
C MET A 451 25.12 27.00 -18.48
N ARG A 452 23.87 27.22 -18.93
CA ARG A 452 23.13 28.49 -18.72
C ARG A 452 22.88 28.83 -17.24
N LYS A 453 22.90 27.86 -16.33
CA LYS A 453 22.80 28.11 -14.87
C LYS A 453 24.15 28.54 -14.28
N LEU A 454 25.26 27.98 -14.78
CA LEU A 454 26.62 28.36 -14.40
C LEU A 454 26.96 29.77 -14.92
N GLU A 455 26.70 30.04 -16.19
CA GLU A 455 26.84 31.36 -16.83
C GLU A 455 26.10 32.45 -16.02
N ARG A 456 24.81 32.23 -15.69
CA ARG A 456 24.01 33.12 -14.83
C ARG A 456 24.44 33.18 -13.36
N LYS A 457 25.36 32.33 -12.91
CA LYS A 457 26.02 32.43 -11.59
C LYS A 457 27.28 33.28 -11.69
N GLU A 458 28.08 33.08 -12.74
CA GLU A 458 29.26 33.89 -13.05
C GLU A 458 28.88 35.34 -13.37
N GLU A 459 27.84 35.59 -14.16
CA GLU A 459 27.28 36.93 -14.40
C GLU A 459 26.92 37.64 -13.09
N ARG A 460 26.24 36.94 -12.17
CA ARG A 460 25.86 37.49 -10.85
C ARG A 460 27.08 37.74 -9.97
N SER A 461 28.06 36.83 -9.96
CA SER A 461 29.32 37.02 -9.22
C SER A 461 30.11 38.23 -9.77
N ASN A 462 30.17 38.37 -11.10
CA ASN A 462 30.84 39.48 -11.79
C ASN A 462 30.06 40.80 -11.76
N ALA A 463 28.76 40.79 -11.44
CA ALA A 463 27.99 41.98 -11.11
C ALA A 463 28.19 42.38 -9.64
N GLN A 464 28.22 41.40 -8.73
CA GLN A 464 28.48 41.60 -7.31
C GLN A 464 29.87 42.20 -7.07
N SER A 465 30.92 41.66 -7.70
CA SER A 465 32.28 42.21 -7.60
C SER A 465 32.37 43.64 -8.13
N ARG A 466 31.76 43.94 -9.29
CA ARG A 466 31.70 45.32 -9.83
C ARG A 466 30.95 46.30 -8.94
N LEU A 467 29.94 45.86 -8.18
CA LEU A 467 29.26 46.70 -7.18
C LEU A 467 30.16 46.94 -5.96
N ASP A 468 30.87 45.92 -5.49
CA ASP A 468 31.82 46.01 -4.39
C ASP A 468 33.09 46.82 -4.74
N GLU A 469 33.46 46.91 -6.02
CA GLU A 469 34.48 47.84 -6.54
C GLU A 469 33.97 49.30 -6.64
N LEU A 470 32.71 49.51 -7.05
CA LEU A 470 32.13 50.86 -7.18
C LEU A 470 31.89 51.54 -5.82
N ALA A 471 31.63 50.75 -4.78
CA ALA A 471 31.34 51.21 -3.43
C ALA A 471 32.10 50.35 -2.40
N PRO A 472 33.43 50.55 -2.23
CA PRO A 472 34.25 49.75 -1.33
C PRO A 472 33.73 49.86 0.12
N ARG A 473 33.31 48.70 0.67
CA ARG A 473 32.65 48.60 1.98
C ARG A 473 33.56 49.13 3.10
N ALA A 474 32.94 49.71 4.14
CA ALA A 474 33.66 50.30 5.26
C ALA A 474 34.55 49.26 5.98
N ALA A 475 35.77 49.67 6.36
CA ALA A 475 36.79 48.76 6.90
C ALA A 475 36.30 47.96 8.12
N ALA A 476 36.66 46.67 8.15
CA ALA A 476 36.21 45.74 9.18
C ALA A 476 36.55 46.23 10.60
N GLY A 477 35.57 46.17 11.51
CA GLY A 477 35.70 46.65 12.89
C GLY A 477 35.29 48.11 13.12
N THR A 478 35.16 48.93 12.06
CA THR A 478 34.66 50.32 12.21
C THR A 478 33.19 50.37 12.66
N ARG A 479 32.83 51.45 13.39
CA ARG A 479 31.45 51.67 13.86
C ARG A 479 30.45 51.72 12.72
N ASP A 480 30.85 52.28 11.58
CA ASP A 480 29.98 52.40 10.41
C ASP A 480 29.75 51.03 9.76
N ARG A 481 30.77 50.17 9.64
CA ARG A 481 30.57 48.77 9.21
C ARG A 481 29.72 47.96 10.19
N GLN A 482 29.73 48.27 11.49
CA GLN A 482 28.79 47.67 12.45
C GLN A 482 27.34 48.13 12.26
N ILE A 483 27.13 49.40 11.90
CA ILE A 483 25.80 49.95 11.56
C ILE A 483 25.31 49.38 10.22
N GLU A 484 26.22 49.23 9.26
CA GLU A 484 25.98 48.62 7.95
C GLU A 484 25.62 47.13 8.10
N ASN A 485 26.44 46.31 8.76
CA ASN A 485 26.11 44.91 9.11
C ASN A 485 24.74 44.79 9.82
N ARG A 486 24.41 45.73 10.72
CA ARG A 486 23.11 45.72 11.43
C ARG A 486 21.94 46.09 10.52
N ARG A 487 22.15 46.97 9.52
CA ARG A 487 21.17 47.28 8.47
C ARG A 487 21.02 46.11 7.48
N GLU A 488 22.12 45.49 7.07
CA GLU A 488 22.13 44.25 6.26
C GLU A 488 21.35 43.13 6.97
N GLN A 489 21.60 42.88 8.26
CA GLN A 489 20.82 41.91 9.06
C GLN A 489 19.35 42.31 9.22
N ALA A 490 19.04 43.59 9.48
CA ALA A 490 17.65 44.03 9.61
C ALA A 490 16.88 43.91 8.27
N PHE A 491 17.54 44.20 7.15
CA PHE A 491 17.00 44.03 5.81
C PHE A 491 16.82 42.54 5.48
N SER A 492 17.81 41.70 5.74
CA SER A 492 17.74 40.24 5.57
C SER A 492 16.63 39.60 6.42
N ASN A 493 16.48 40.01 7.69
CA ASN A 493 15.39 39.54 8.54
C ASN A 493 14.01 40.01 8.03
N LYS A 494 13.93 41.21 7.43
CA LYS A 494 12.70 41.72 6.83
C LYS A 494 12.35 40.98 5.54
N THR A 495 13.31 40.77 4.63
CA THR A 495 13.08 40.00 3.40
C THR A 495 12.83 38.52 3.69
N PHE A 496 13.39 37.95 4.75
CA PHE A 496 13.07 36.59 5.24
C PHE A 496 11.68 36.49 5.88
N ALA A 497 11.18 37.57 6.50
CA ALA A 497 9.79 37.64 6.96
C ALA A 497 8.82 37.75 5.78
N GLU A 498 9.17 38.53 4.76
CA GLU A 498 8.37 38.75 3.55
C GLU A 498 8.39 37.54 2.59
N SER A 499 9.53 36.84 2.44
CA SER A 499 9.61 35.59 1.65
C SER A 499 8.92 34.41 2.30
N LYS A 500 8.56 34.52 3.59
CA LYS A 500 7.80 33.48 4.30
C LYS A 500 6.35 33.34 3.81
N ASP A 501 5.84 34.38 3.14
CA ASP A 501 4.53 34.40 2.46
C ASP A 501 4.62 33.92 1.00
N ALA A 502 5.83 33.92 0.43
CA ALA A 502 6.15 33.49 -0.95
C ALA A 502 7.17 32.34 -0.93
N GLY A 503 6.71 31.17 -0.46
CA GLY A 503 7.55 30.10 0.10
C GLY A 503 8.64 29.49 -0.79
N VAL A 504 9.83 30.10 -0.79
CA VAL A 504 11.13 29.43 -0.97
C VAL A 504 12.10 29.99 0.07
N ALA A 505 12.77 29.11 0.82
CA ALA A 505 13.79 29.49 1.80
C ALA A 505 15.17 29.01 1.34
N GLU A 506 15.99 29.94 0.83
CA GLU A 506 17.44 29.73 0.71
C GLU A 506 18.13 30.00 2.05
N VAL A 507 19.16 29.22 2.38
CA VAL A 507 19.92 29.32 3.63
C VAL A 507 21.22 30.09 3.38
N PRO A 508 21.64 31.02 4.26
CA PRO A 508 22.88 31.77 4.08
C PRO A 508 24.12 30.89 3.93
N GLU A 509 25.00 31.25 2.99
CA GLU A 509 26.18 30.46 2.61
C GLU A 509 27.24 30.34 3.75
N SER A 510 27.15 31.19 4.78
CA SER A 510 27.94 31.11 6.02
C SER A 510 27.74 29.80 6.79
N ASP A 511 26.55 29.22 6.71
CA ASP A 511 26.18 28.00 7.42
C ASP A 511 26.54 26.75 6.59
N LEU A 512 27.00 26.96 5.35
CA LEU A 512 27.27 25.95 4.32
C LEU A 512 28.78 25.77 4.08
N LEU A 513 29.59 26.81 4.32
CA LEU A 513 31.05 26.79 4.26
C LEU A 513 31.67 26.90 5.66
N GLY A 514 31.87 25.76 6.32
CA GLY A 514 32.41 25.67 7.68
C GLY A 514 33.83 26.22 7.79
N ALA A 515 33.96 27.44 8.32
CA ALA A 515 35.21 28.21 8.40
C ALA A 515 35.77 28.36 9.83
N SER A 516 35.69 27.32 10.66
CA SER A 516 36.48 27.23 11.90
C SER A 516 36.84 25.77 12.27
N GLY A 517 37.77 25.61 13.22
CA GLY A 517 38.50 24.36 13.44
C GLY A 517 37.71 23.22 14.08
N VAL A 518 38.23 21.99 13.92
CA VAL A 518 37.64 20.73 14.41
C VAL A 518 37.33 20.73 15.91
N GLU A 519 38.06 21.50 16.72
CA GLU A 519 37.81 21.63 18.16
C GLU A 519 36.57 22.47 18.48
N GLU A 520 36.33 23.54 17.73
CA GLU A 520 35.18 24.42 17.92
C GLU A 520 33.88 23.76 17.45
N TYR A 521 33.95 22.97 16.36
CA TYR A 521 32.86 22.08 15.95
C TYR A 521 32.51 21.07 17.06
N LYS A 522 33.50 20.42 17.68
CA LYS A 522 33.27 19.51 18.83
C LYS A 522 32.65 20.23 20.03
N ALA A 523 33.06 21.48 20.30
CA ALA A 523 32.49 22.29 21.37
C ALA A 523 31.01 22.65 21.11
N GLU A 524 30.65 23.10 19.90
CA GLU A 524 29.25 23.42 19.59
C GLU A 524 28.37 22.16 19.49
N VAL A 525 28.91 21.01 19.06
CA VAL A 525 28.21 19.71 19.13
C VAL A 525 27.90 19.34 20.59
N GLN A 526 28.87 19.40 21.51
CA GLN A 526 28.60 19.13 22.93
C GLN A 526 27.62 20.14 23.53
N LYS A 527 27.73 21.42 23.16
CA LYS A 527 26.82 22.49 23.60
C LYS A 527 25.39 22.29 23.07
N ASN A 528 25.23 21.76 21.86
CA ASN A 528 23.92 21.39 21.30
C ASN A 528 23.36 20.11 21.92
N GLN A 529 24.20 19.11 22.24
CA GLN A 529 23.79 17.94 23.02
C GLN A 529 23.30 18.34 24.43
N ARG A 530 24.00 19.26 25.12
CA ARG A 530 23.55 19.81 26.42
C ARG A 530 22.21 20.54 26.30
N LYS A 531 22.04 21.40 25.29
CA LYS A 531 20.74 22.06 24.97
C LYS A 531 19.63 21.05 24.65
N GLN A 532 19.95 19.89 24.09
CA GLN A 532 18.98 18.80 23.85
C GLN A 532 18.58 18.14 25.17
N SER A 533 19.54 17.71 26.00
CA SER A 533 19.24 17.13 27.32
C SER A 533 18.47 18.07 28.24
N GLU A 534 18.80 19.38 28.26
CA GLU A 534 18.05 20.39 29.03
C GLU A 534 16.60 20.54 28.53
N ARG A 535 16.37 20.43 27.22
CA ARG A 535 15.01 20.45 26.64
C ARG A 535 14.24 19.17 26.93
N GLU A 536 14.90 18.02 27.00
CA GLU A 536 14.27 16.74 27.34
C GLU A 536 13.91 16.68 28.84
N ILE A 537 14.82 17.09 29.72
CA ILE A 537 14.54 17.23 31.17
C ILE A 537 13.35 18.17 31.39
N ARG A 538 13.37 19.36 30.81
CA ARG A 538 12.26 20.33 30.93
C ARG A 538 10.94 19.84 30.32
N LYS A 539 11.00 18.95 29.32
CA LYS A 539 9.83 18.28 28.74
C LYS A 539 9.30 17.18 29.68
N GLU A 540 10.18 16.43 30.35
CA GLU A 540 9.80 15.44 31.37
C GLU A 540 9.19 16.11 32.60
N GLU A 541 9.76 17.22 33.09
CA GLU A 541 9.19 18.01 34.20
C GLU A 541 7.76 18.49 33.89
N VAL A 542 7.53 19.03 32.68
CA VAL A 542 6.19 19.46 32.24
C VAL A 542 5.23 18.28 32.07
N LEU A 543 5.72 17.09 31.68
CA LEU A 543 4.92 15.88 31.62
C LEU A 543 4.56 15.36 33.03
N ARG A 544 5.49 15.36 33.99
CA ARG A 544 5.21 15.02 35.40
C ARG A 544 4.22 15.99 36.04
N ALA A 545 4.38 17.30 35.83
CA ALA A 545 3.45 18.30 36.33
C ALA A 545 2.01 18.07 35.81
N ARG A 546 1.86 17.76 34.52
CA ARG A 546 0.57 17.42 33.91
C ARG A 546 0.02 16.05 34.35
N ALA A 547 0.88 15.11 34.73
CA ALA A 547 0.44 13.85 35.32
C ALA A 547 -0.16 14.07 36.71
N VAL A 548 0.52 14.84 37.57
CA VAL A 548 -0.01 15.22 38.91
C VAL A 548 -1.32 15.99 38.79
N GLU A 549 -1.40 17.00 37.91
CA GLU A 549 -2.64 17.76 37.68
C GLU A 549 -3.81 16.86 37.22
N ARG A 550 -3.53 15.82 36.42
CA ARG A 550 -4.52 14.82 36.00
C ARG A 550 -4.93 13.90 37.16
N GLU A 551 -3.98 13.45 37.98
CA GLU A 551 -4.26 12.61 39.15
C GLU A 551 -5.07 13.35 40.21
N GLU A 552 -4.77 14.62 40.48
CA GLU A 552 -5.56 15.48 41.38
C GLU A 552 -7.00 15.65 40.88
N LYS A 553 -7.20 15.90 39.58
CA LYS A 553 -8.54 15.99 38.97
C LYS A 553 -9.31 14.67 39.03
N VAL A 554 -8.64 13.53 38.82
CA VAL A 554 -9.26 12.20 38.97
C VAL A 554 -9.60 11.91 40.44
N ALA A 555 -8.76 12.32 41.40
CA ALA A 555 -9.03 12.19 42.83
C ALA A 555 -10.18 13.11 43.29
N GLU A 556 -10.28 14.32 42.74
CA GLU A 556 -11.42 15.23 42.99
C GLU A 556 -12.73 14.66 42.41
N PHE A 557 -12.67 14.08 41.20
CA PHE A 557 -13.84 13.42 40.59
C PHE A 557 -14.30 12.22 41.42
N ARG A 558 -13.39 11.32 41.81
CA ARG A 558 -13.71 10.19 42.71
C ARG A 558 -14.31 10.66 44.04
N ARG A 559 -13.78 11.72 44.66
CA ARG A 559 -14.37 12.32 45.88
C ARG A 559 -15.77 12.89 45.67
N LYS A 560 -16.15 13.29 44.45
CA LYS A 560 -17.52 13.70 44.09
C LYS A 560 -18.41 12.49 43.85
N GLU A 561 -17.92 11.44 43.19
CA GLU A 561 -18.61 10.15 43.05
C GLU A 561 -18.89 9.50 44.41
N ASP A 562 -17.88 9.39 45.29
CA ASP A 562 -17.99 8.83 46.64
C ASP A 562 -19.08 9.54 47.46
N LYS A 563 -19.08 10.88 47.47
CA LYS A 563 -20.12 11.69 48.14
C LYS A 563 -21.50 11.50 47.53
N THR A 564 -21.59 11.35 46.20
CA THR A 564 -22.85 11.09 45.50
C THR A 564 -23.37 9.70 45.85
N MET A 565 -22.50 8.69 45.89
CA MET A 565 -22.81 7.33 46.30
C MET A 565 -23.17 7.23 47.79
N GLU A 566 -22.55 8.03 48.66
CA GLU A 566 -22.92 8.13 50.07
C GLU A 566 -24.29 8.80 50.25
N MET A 567 -24.58 9.89 49.54
CA MET A 567 -25.90 10.51 49.51
C MET A 567 -26.98 9.54 48.98
N LEU A 568 -26.71 8.82 47.90
CA LEU A 568 -27.62 7.81 47.34
C LEU A 568 -27.82 6.63 48.31
N ARG A 569 -26.78 6.19 49.04
CA ARG A 569 -26.89 5.19 50.11
C ARG A 569 -27.68 5.71 51.32
N GLY A 570 -27.59 7.00 51.64
CA GLY A 570 -28.43 7.66 52.64
C GLY A 570 -29.90 7.65 52.25
N LEU A 571 -30.22 8.17 51.06
CA LEU A 571 -31.57 8.16 50.49
C LEU A 571 -32.15 6.74 50.33
N ALA A 572 -31.31 5.75 50.02
CA ALA A 572 -31.71 4.35 49.99
C ALA A 572 -32.07 3.83 51.40
N ARG A 573 -31.29 4.17 52.45
CA ARG A 573 -31.60 3.79 53.84
C ARG A 573 -32.86 4.48 54.39
N GLU A 574 -33.14 5.72 53.97
CA GLU A 574 -34.38 6.41 54.34
C GLU A 574 -35.62 5.83 53.63
N ARG A 575 -35.49 5.41 52.36
CA ARG A 575 -36.61 4.84 51.58
C ARG A 575 -36.83 3.34 51.80
N PHE A 576 -35.79 2.59 52.11
CA PHE A 576 -35.80 1.15 52.32
C PHE A 576 -35.18 0.86 53.69
N GLY A 577 -35.96 1.13 54.74
CA GLY A 577 -35.54 1.03 56.14
C GLY A 577 -34.89 -0.32 56.47
N THR A 578 -33.82 -0.27 57.28
CA THR A 578 -32.84 -1.34 57.52
C THR A 578 -33.41 -2.76 57.58
N GLY A 579 -33.21 -3.54 56.52
CA GLY A 579 -33.57 -4.94 56.41
C GLY A 579 -32.46 -5.78 55.77
N VAL A 580 -31.57 -6.30 56.63
CA VAL A 580 -30.49 -7.28 56.37
C VAL A 580 -29.53 -6.93 55.22
#